data_AF-A0A7W6LMY6-F1
#
_entry.id   AF-A0A7W6LMY6-F1
#
_cell.length_a   1.000
_cell.length_b   1.000
_cell.length_c   1.000
_cell.angle_alpha   90.00
_cell.angle_beta   90.00
_cell.angle_gamma   90.00
#
_symmetry.space_group_name_H-M   'P 1'
#
loop_
_entity.id
_entity.type
_entity.pdbx_description
1 polymer ?
#
loop_
_entity_poly.entity_id
_entity_poly.type
_entity_poly.pdbx_seq_one_letter_code
_entity_poly.pdbx_strand_id
1 'polypeptide(L)' 'MNALSQSKPQSKLFQVVFIGGTSVTVGAENSLKAQQKAIRSNPGMIKQVKILRGAAR' A
#
# COMPACT_ATOMS: atom_id res chain seq x y z
N MET A 1 -1.74 -21.63 -28.46
CA MET A 1 -1.40 -21.73 -27.02
C MET A 1 -1.35 -20.32 -26.47
N ASN A 2 -2.40 -19.87 -25.78
CA ASN A 2 -2.53 -18.49 -25.32
C ASN A 2 -1.53 -18.23 -24.19
N ALA A 3 -0.63 -17.26 -24.39
CA ALA A 3 0.15 -16.69 -23.32
C ALA A 3 -0.81 -15.98 -22.35
N LEU A 4 -1.09 -16.62 -21.22
CA LEU A 4 -1.69 -15.96 -20.06
C LEU A 4 -0.68 -14.92 -19.61
N SER A 5 -0.85 -13.67 -20.07
CA SER A 5 -0.13 -12.51 -19.55
C SER A 5 -0.35 -12.49 -18.05
N GLN A 6 0.65 -12.99 -17.34
CA GLN A 6 0.72 -13.01 -15.89
C GLN A 6 0.93 -11.55 -15.48
N SER A 7 -0.16 -10.80 -15.41
CA SER A 7 -0.19 -9.47 -14.81
C SER A 7 0.21 -9.68 -13.35
N LYS A 8 1.52 -9.63 -13.06
CA LYS A 8 2.03 -9.58 -11.69
C LYS A 8 1.15 -8.59 -10.95
N PRO A 9 0.51 -8.96 -9.82
CA PRO A 9 -0.35 -8.04 -9.09
C PRO A 9 0.48 -6.79 -8.83
N GLN A 10 0.17 -5.72 -9.57
CA GLN A 10 1.02 -4.55 -9.64
C GLN A 10 0.98 -3.95 -8.24
N SER A 11 2.09 -4.09 -7.52
CA SER A 11 2.15 -3.65 -6.12
C SER A 11 1.88 -2.16 -6.10
N LYS A 12 0.75 -1.77 -5.52
CA LYS A 12 0.36 -0.36 -5.41
C LYS A 12 1.08 0.24 -4.23
N LEU A 13 1.50 1.49 -4.37
CA LEU A 13 2.01 2.27 -3.26
C LEU A 13 0.82 2.84 -2.49
N PHE A 14 0.85 2.67 -1.17
CA PHE A 14 -0.15 3.22 -0.27
C PHE A 14 0.55 4.13 0.73
N GLN A 15 0.01 5.33 0.91
CA GLN A 15 0.40 6.22 1.99
C GLN A 15 -0.56 6.02 3.16
N VAL A 16 -0.03 5.59 4.30
CA VAL A 16 -0.77 5.43 5.55
C VAL A 16 -0.41 6.58 6.48
N VAL A 17 -1.41 7.35 6.88
CA VAL A 17 -1.28 8.48 7.81
C VAL A 17 -1.77 8.02 9.17
N PHE A 18 -0.96 8.22 10.21
CA PHE A 18 -1.28 7.93 11.60
C PHE A 18 -1.88 9.15 12.28
N ILE A 19 -2.59 8.95 13.39
CA ILE A 19 -3.24 10.03 14.16
C ILE A 19 -2.22 11.08 14.62
N GLY A 20 -0.98 10.68 14.94
CA GLY A 20 0.11 11.59 15.32
C GLY A 20 0.74 12.39 14.17
N GLY A 21 0.12 12.42 12.98
CA GLY A 21 0.62 13.17 11.82
C GLY A 21 1.76 12.51 11.05
N THR A 22 2.33 11.42 11.58
CA THR A 22 3.31 10.60 10.85
C THR A 22 2.65 9.93 9.67
N SER A 23 3.34 9.88 8.52
CA SER A 23 2.88 9.11 7.36
C SER A 23 3.96 8.18 6.85
N VAL A 24 3.56 6.97 6.45
CA VAL A 24 4.46 5.96 5.89
C VAL A 24 3.95 5.52 4.53
N THR A 25 4.85 5.36 3.58
CA THR A 25 4.52 4.82 2.26
C THR A 25 4.92 3.36 2.20
N VAL A 26 3.97 2.48 1.89
CA VAL A 26 4.16 1.03 1.85
C VAL A 26 3.66 0.47 0.53
N GLY A 27 4.46 -0.38 -0.09
CA GLY A 27 4.02 -1.20 -1.21
C GLY A 27 3.19 -2.39 -0.71
N ALA A 28 1.98 -2.54 -1.25
CA ALA A 28 1.07 -3.64 -0.97
C ALA A 28 0.18 -3.98 -2.17
N GLU A 29 -0.47 -5.14 -2.12
CA GLU A 29 -1.44 -5.54 -3.15
C GLU A 29 -2.79 -4.83 -2.99
N ASN A 30 -3.15 -4.50 -1.73
CA ASN A 30 -4.40 -3.83 -1.39
C ASN A 30 -4.25 -2.99 -0.11
N SER A 31 -5.27 -2.18 0.18
CA SER A 31 -5.28 -1.25 1.31
C SER A 31 -5.16 -1.94 2.66
N LEU A 32 -5.74 -3.14 2.81
CA LEU A 32 -5.71 -3.89 4.06
C LEU A 32 -4.28 -4.40 4.37
N LYS A 33 -3.60 -4.98 3.37
CA LYS A 33 -2.20 -5.39 3.51
C LYS A 33 -1.29 -4.18 3.75
N ALA A 34 -1.59 -3.03 3.14
CA ALA A 34 -0.88 -1.79 3.41
C ALA A 34 -1.03 -1.35 4.88
N GLN A 35 -2.24 -1.39 5.44
CA GLN A 35 -2.48 -1.07 6.85
C GLN A 35 -1.71 -2.00 7.78
N GLN A 36 -1.81 -3.32 7.56
CA GLN A 36 -1.10 -4.30 8.39
C GLN A 36 0.42 -4.09 8.34
N LYS A 37 0.96 -3.82 7.15
CA LYS A 37 2.40 -3.55 6.97
C LYS A 37 2.84 -2.23 7.61
N ALA A 38 2.00 -1.20 7.51
CA ALA A 38 2.23 0.09 8.16
C ALA A 38 2.22 -0.06 9.68
N ILE A 39 1.25 -0.75 10.27
CA ILE A 39 1.17 -1.01 11.72
C ILE A 39 2.36 -1.82 12.21
N ARG A 40 2.82 -2.81 11.43
CA ARG A 40 4.03 -3.59 11.76
C ARG A 40 5.30 -2.72 11.78
N SER A 41 5.40 -1.74 10.89
CA SER A 41 6.59 -0.88 10.78
C SER A 41 6.54 0.29 11.77
N ASN A 42 5.34 0.79 12.04
CA ASN A 42 5.11 1.88 12.98
C ASN A 42 3.82 1.56 13.77
N PRO A 43 3.93 1.00 14.98
CA PRO A 43 2.77 0.65 15.78
C PRO A 43 2.05 1.93 16.20
N GLY A 44 0.82 2.09 15.72
CA GLY A 44 0.02 3.28 15.97
C GLY A 44 -1.36 3.19 15.34
N MET A 45 -2.22 4.13 15.74
CA MET A 45 -3.58 4.20 15.23
C MET A 45 -3.59 4.90 13.86
N ILE A 46 -4.12 4.21 12.85
CA ILE A 46 -4.21 4.74 11.49
C ILE A 46 -5.35 5.75 11.41
N LYS A 47 -5.03 6.95 10.93
CA LYS A 47 -6.00 7.99 10.61
C LYS A 47 -6.58 7.81 9.20
N GLN A 48 -5.72 7.55 8.23
CA GLN A 48 -6.12 7.46 6.82
C GLN A 48 -5.18 6.58 6.00
N VAL A 49 -5.71 5.95 4.96
CA VAL A 49 -4.93 5.26 3.92
C VAL A 49 -5.29 5.84 2.57
N LYS A 50 -4.27 6.24 1.80
CA LYS A 50 -4.40 6.75 0.44
C LYS A 50 -3.63 5.84 -0.51
N ILE A 51 -4.20 5.57 -1.68
CA ILE A 51 -3.48 4.89 -2.76
C ILE A 51 -2.73 5.96 -3.54
N LEU A 52 -1.42 5.83 -3.62
CA LEU A 52 -0.60 6.65 -4.50
C LEU A 52 -0.68 6.02 -5.90
N ARG A 53 -1.42 6.67 -6.82
CA ARG A 53 -1.47 6.27 -8.23
C ARG A 53 -0.15 6.65 -8.91
N GLY A 54 0.61 5.67 -9.40
CA GLY A 54 1.80 5.82 -10.26
C GLY A 54 3.09 5.30 -9.61
N ALA A 55 3.96 4.52 -10.25
CA ALA A 55 4.18 4.38 -11.68
C ALA A 55 3.64 3.06 -12.27
N ALA A 56 2.49 3.15 -12.95
CA ALA A 56 2.25 2.28 -14.08
C ALA A 56 2.95 2.94 -15.28
N ARG A 57 4.15 2.47 -15.60
CA ARG A 57 4.74 2.53 -16.94
C ARG A 57 5.36 1.17 -17.20
#